data_AF-A0A2I0SQD9-F1
#
_entry.id   AF-A0A2I0SQD9-F1
#
_cell.length_a   1.000
_cell.length_b   1.000
_cell.length_c   1.000
_cell.angle_alpha   90.00
_cell.angle_beta   90.00
_cell.angle_gamma   90.00
#
_symmetry.space_group_name_H-M   'P 1'
#
loop_
_entity.id
_entity.type
_entity.pdbx_description
1 polymer ?
#
loop_
_entity_poly.entity_id
_entity_poly.type
_entity_poly.pdbx_seq_one_letter_code
_entity_poly.pdbx_strand_id
1 'polypeptide(L)'
;MSRFTEFDFGVSWVMGFFHQDWIYDGDTAADVVANHLAKAVDVEEALAVRRDARSLGGLPSPTLEVLWGAGAQYMPALGPLGGGAEWTRTVVALCDVRLSADTDVRPLAGADVEDGTARLHAVVAEIEGARFLPAEVRAALTDCATHCTPDVAFRVLLRAVTCAPDASLSSGQYTRLEAIGSDLRYGEFVVDSVRYLVEQP
;
A
#
# COMPACT_ATOMS: atom_id res chain seq x y z
N MET A 1 -2.64 -6.00 20.71
CA MET A 1 -1.85 -4.80 20.38
C MET A 1 -2.23 -4.38 18.97
N SER A 2 -2.46 -3.09 18.76
CA SER A 2 -2.66 -2.49 17.42
C SER A 2 -1.33 -2.33 16.70
N ARG A 3 -1.38 -1.99 15.41
CA ARG A 3 -0.20 -1.48 14.69
C ARG A 3 0.36 -0.21 15.35
N PHE A 4 1.58 0.16 14.98
CA PHE A 4 2.27 1.37 15.45
C PHE A 4 1.53 2.68 15.10
N THR A 5 0.66 2.66 14.08
CA THR A 5 -0.12 3.81 13.62
C THR A 5 -1.59 3.47 13.45
N GLU A 6 -2.44 4.50 13.52
CA GLU A 6 -3.87 4.40 13.20
C GLU A 6 -4.17 4.65 11.72
N PHE A 7 -3.18 5.18 10.97
CA PHE A 7 -3.29 5.59 9.58
C PHE A 7 -2.72 4.53 8.63
N ASP A 8 -2.86 4.78 7.32
CA ASP A 8 -2.18 4.00 6.29
C ASP A 8 -0.66 4.07 6.46
N PHE A 9 0.03 2.97 6.16
CA PHE A 9 1.47 2.80 6.33
C PHE A 9 2.04 1.92 5.22
N GLY A 10 3.36 1.88 5.11
CA GLY A 10 4.03 0.98 4.18
C GLY A 10 3.89 1.40 2.71
N VAL A 11 3.89 0.46 1.77
CA VAL A 11 3.89 0.81 0.33
C VAL A 11 2.62 1.51 -0.13
N SER A 12 1.46 1.24 0.46
CA SER A 12 0.20 1.95 0.19
C SER A 12 0.29 3.43 0.56
N TRP A 13 0.97 3.74 1.67
CA TRP A 13 1.25 5.12 2.07
C TRP A 13 2.14 5.83 1.05
N VAL A 14 3.15 5.15 0.50
CA VAL A 14 4.00 5.69 -0.58
C VAL A 14 3.22 5.93 -1.86
N MET A 15 2.33 5.00 -2.25
CA MET A 15 1.41 5.21 -3.38
C MET A 15 0.51 6.44 -3.14
N GLY A 16 0.23 6.74 -1.87
CA GLY A 16 -0.37 7.97 -1.34
C GLY A 16 0.18 9.27 -1.88
N PHE A 17 1.50 9.34 -2.08
CA PHE A 17 2.20 10.59 -2.40
C PHE A 17 1.93 11.08 -3.81
N PHE A 18 1.57 10.17 -4.72
CA PHE A 18 1.36 10.50 -6.13
C PHE A 18 -0.10 10.92 -6.40
N HIS A 19 -0.54 11.98 -5.71
CA HIS A 19 -1.79 12.70 -5.96
C HIS A 19 -1.61 13.80 -7.01
N GLN A 20 -2.67 14.50 -7.41
CA GLN A 20 -2.65 15.47 -8.53
C GLN A 20 -1.57 16.57 -8.44
N ASP A 21 -1.12 16.88 -7.23
CA ASP A 21 -0.25 18.00 -6.89
C ASP A 21 1.14 17.54 -6.43
N TRP A 22 1.47 16.25 -6.59
CA TRP A 22 2.71 15.65 -6.05
C TRP A 22 3.98 16.36 -6.51
N ILE A 23 3.96 17.01 -7.68
CA ILE A 23 5.11 17.71 -8.25
C ILE A 23 5.62 18.87 -7.38
N TYR A 24 4.80 19.35 -6.43
CA TYR A 24 5.23 20.36 -5.46
C TYR A 24 6.00 19.76 -4.27
N ASP A 25 5.99 18.44 -4.12
CA ASP A 25 6.70 17.73 -3.06
C ASP A 25 8.10 17.24 -3.47
N GLY A 26 8.46 17.32 -4.76
CA GLY A 26 9.80 17.01 -5.25
C GLY A 26 9.94 17.07 -6.78
N ASP A 27 11.16 17.29 -7.25
CA ASP A 27 11.47 17.42 -8.69
C ASP A 27 11.37 16.07 -9.44
N THR A 28 11.58 14.96 -8.73
CA THR A 28 11.44 13.60 -9.25
C THR A 28 10.57 12.75 -8.33
N ALA A 29 10.07 11.62 -8.85
CA ALA A 29 9.33 10.64 -8.05
C ALA A 29 10.14 10.16 -6.83
N ALA A 30 11.45 9.98 -6.99
CA ALA A 30 12.34 9.60 -5.90
C ALA A 30 12.48 10.71 -4.85
N ASP A 31 12.55 11.98 -5.28
CA ASP A 31 12.63 13.13 -4.37
C ASP A 31 11.36 13.26 -3.53
N VAL A 32 10.19 13.03 -4.12
CA VAL A 32 8.91 13.02 -3.40
C VAL A 32 8.95 12.00 -2.27
N VAL A 33 9.30 10.74 -2.59
CA VAL A 33 9.38 9.66 -1.59
C VAL A 33 10.42 9.99 -0.52
N ALA A 34 11.60 10.49 -0.92
CA ALA A 34 12.66 10.88 0.01
C ALA A 34 12.20 12.01 0.96
N ASN A 35 11.53 13.03 0.44
CA ASN A 35 11.03 14.17 1.20
C ASN A 35 9.94 13.75 2.19
N HIS A 36 9.03 12.85 1.81
CA HIS A 36 8.04 12.29 2.73
C HIS A 36 8.68 11.44 3.83
N LEU A 37 9.63 10.56 3.48
CA LEU A 37 10.37 9.75 4.46
C LEU A 37 11.20 10.61 5.42
N ALA A 38 11.76 11.73 4.96
CA ALA A 38 12.49 12.67 5.80
C ALA A 38 11.57 13.43 6.78
N LYS A 39 10.32 13.71 6.37
CA LYS A 39 9.30 14.35 7.21
C LYS A 39 8.59 13.37 8.15
N ALA A 40 8.72 12.06 7.94
CA ALA A 40 8.10 11.04 8.79
C ALA A 40 8.64 11.16 10.23
N VAL A 41 7.71 11.32 11.16
CA VAL A 41 8.01 11.47 12.60
C VAL A 41 8.49 10.14 13.16
N ASP A 42 7.82 9.04 12.80
CA ASP A 42 8.08 7.71 13.31
C ASP A 42 9.00 6.93 12.37
N VAL A 43 10.03 6.28 12.93
CA VAL A 43 10.99 5.48 12.16
C VAL A 43 10.35 4.19 11.63
N GLU A 44 9.29 3.75 12.30
CA GLU A 44 8.44 2.62 11.96
C GLU A 44 7.82 2.77 10.57
N GLU A 45 7.54 3.98 10.10
CA GLU A 45 7.05 4.22 8.74
C GLU A 45 8.05 3.75 7.68
N ALA A 46 9.30 4.21 7.79
CA ALA A 46 10.37 3.79 6.87
C ALA A 46 10.64 2.28 6.98
N LEU A 47 10.50 1.67 8.16
CA LEU A 47 10.61 0.23 8.33
C LEU A 47 9.47 -0.54 7.65
N ALA A 48 8.23 -0.06 7.77
CA ALA A 48 7.07 -0.67 7.16
C ALA A 48 7.14 -0.58 5.63
N VAL A 49 7.48 0.60 5.08
CA VAL A 49 7.69 0.80 3.64
C VAL A 49 8.76 -0.16 3.12
N ARG A 50 9.89 -0.24 3.82
CA ARG A 50 10.99 -1.13 3.42
C ARG A 50 10.59 -2.59 3.43
N ARG A 51 9.87 -3.05 4.45
CA ARG A 51 9.39 -4.44 4.56
C ARG A 51 8.46 -4.77 3.39
N ASP A 52 7.47 -3.93 3.17
CA ASP A 52 6.49 -4.12 2.11
C ASP A 52 7.14 -4.10 0.72
N ALA A 53 8.00 -3.11 0.44
CA ALA A 53 8.68 -3.01 -0.85
C ALA A 53 9.62 -4.20 -1.10
N ARG A 54 10.28 -4.74 -0.06
CA ARG A 54 11.05 -5.99 -0.17
C ARG A 54 10.16 -7.20 -0.44
N SER A 55 8.98 -7.26 0.18
CA SER A 55 7.99 -8.31 -0.07
C SER A 55 7.48 -8.26 -1.52
N LEU A 56 7.13 -7.06 -2.01
CA LEU A 56 6.73 -6.82 -3.40
C LEU A 56 7.85 -7.16 -4.40
N GLY A 57 9.12 -6.94 -4.05
CA GLY A 57 10.27 -7.16 -4.94
C GLY A 57 10.41 -8.58 -5.50
N GLY A 58 9.66 -9.57 -4.98
CA GLY A 58 9.56 -10.91 -5.55
C GLY A 58 8.64 -11.05 -6.77
N LEU A 59 7.81 -10.04 -7.06
CA LEU A 59 6.86 -10.05 -8.19
C LEU A 59 7.52 -9.62 -9.51
N PRO A 60 7.01 -10.07 -10.66
CA PRO A 60 7.45 -9.58 -11.97
C PRO A 60 7.26 -8.06 -12.13
N SER A 61 8.17 -7.39 -12.85
CA SER A 61 8.08 -5.94 -13.10
C SER A 61 6.71 -5.49 -13.66
N PRO A 62 6.10 -6.19 -14.65
CA PRO A 62 4.78 -5.79 -15.14
C PRO A 62 3.70 -5.84 -14.07
N THR A 63 3.73 -6.85 -13.18
CA THR A 63 2.80 -6.94 -12.05
C THR A 63 3.00 -5.78 -11.07
N LEU A 64 4.25 -5.41 -10.80
CA LEU A 64 4.58 -4.26 -9.97
C LEU A 64 4.10 -2.94 -10.58
N GLU A 65 4.23 -2.77 -11.89
CA GLU A 65 3.75 -1.58 -12.60
C GLU A 65 2.24 -1.42 -12.46
N VAL A 66 1.50 -2.53 -12.56
CA VAL A 66 0.05 -2.54 -12.32
C VAL A 66 -0.28 -2.17 -10.87
N LEU A 67 0.42 -2.72 -9.88
CA LEU A 67 0.17 -2.42 -8.45
C LEU A 67 0.47 -0.95 -8.10
N TRP A 68 1.63 -0.45 -8.51
CA TRP A 68 2.02 0.96 -8.29
C TRP A 68 1.07 1.91 -9.00
N GLY A 69 0.68 1.61 -10.25
CA GLY A 69 -0.28 2.42 -10.99
C GLY A 69 -1.69 2.40 -10.38
N ALA A 70 -2.14 1.25 -9.86
CA ALA A 70 -3.48 1.14 -9.27
C ALA A 70 -3.61 1.94 -7.96
N GLY A 71 -2.57 1.96 -7.12
CA GLY A 71 -2.61 2.66 -5.83
C GLY A 71 -2.28 4.16 -5.91
N ALA A 72 -1.83 4.66 -7.04
CA ALA A 72 -1.43 6.06 -7.21
C ALA A 72 -2.33 6.75 -8.23
N GLN A 73 -2.94 7.87 -7.84
CA GLN A 73 -3.86 8.62 -8.70
C GLN A 73 -3.14 9.18 -9.94
N TYR A 74 -1.89 9.63 -9.77
CA TYR A 74 -1.07 10.25 -10.81
C TYR A 74 0.35 9.66 -10.80
N MET A 75 0.44 8.32 -10.87
CA MET A 75 1.73 7.64 -10.92
C MET A 75 2.58 8.10 -12.12
N PRO A 76 3.85 8.48 -11.93
CA PRO A 76 4.77 8.71 -13.03
C PRO A 76 4.93 7.46 -13.90
N ALA A 77 5.16 7.66 -15.20
CA ALA A 77 5.48 6.54 -16.09
C ALA A 77 6.72 5.81 -15.57
N LEU A 78 6.59 4.50 -15.31
CA LEU A 78 7.65 3.70 -14.71
C LEU A 78 8.72 3.27 -15.74
N GLY A 79 8.43 3.28 -17.04
CA GLY A 79 9.40 2.93 -18.08
C GLY A 79 10.71 3.75 -18.00
N PRO A 80 10.64 5.09 -17.96
CA PRO A 80 11.81 5.95 -17.71
C PRO A 80 12.52 5.72 -16.36
N LEU A 81 11.83 5.12 -15.38
CA LEU A 81 12.37 4.77 -14.06
C LEU A 81 12.92 3.33 -14.01
N GLY A 82 13.01 2.64 -15.15
CA GLY A 82 13.52 1.26 -15.22
C GLY A 82 12.48 0.17 -14.95
N GLY A 83 11.19 0.53 -14.94
CA GLY A 83 10.07 -0.38 -14.68
C GLY A 83 9.73 -0.54 -13.19
N GLY A 84 8.65 -1.28 -12.91
CA GLY A 84 8.16 -1.48 -11.54
C GLY A 84 9.17 -2.16 -10.62
N ALA A 85 10.01 -3.05 -11.14
CA ALA A 85 11.04 -3.71 -10.35
C ALA A 85 12.16 -2.74 -9.91
N GLU A 86 12.61 -1.84 -10.79
CA GLU A 86 13.63 -0.85 -10.44
C GLU A 86 13.07 0.24 -9.53
N TRP A 87 11.83 0.67 -9.77
CA TRP A 87 11.13 1.59 -8.87
C TRP A 87 10.99 1.01 -7.45
N THR A 88 10.60 -0.26 -7.34
CA THR A 88 10.47 -0.93 -6.03
C THR A 88 11.82 -1.03 -5.31
N ARG A 89 12.92 -1.30 -6.03
CA ARG A 89 14.28 -1.25 -5.46
C ARG A 89 14.67 0.15 -5.01
N THR A 90 14.31 1.17 -5.77
CA THR A 90 14.54 2.57 -5.43
C THR A 90 13.86 2.94 -4.11
N VAL A 91 12.59 2.56 -3.92
CA VAL A 91 11.87 2.78 -2.65
C VAL A 91 12.57 2.11 -1.47
N VAL A 92 13.05 0.87 -1.63
CA VAL A 92 13.85 0.17 -0.59
C VAL A 92 15.12 0.96 -0.26
N ALA A 93 15.86 1.42 -1.28
CA ALA A 93 17.09 2.16 -1.09
C ALA A 93 16.86 3.50 -0.36
N LEU A 94 15.79 4.22 -0.69
CA LEU A 94 15.41 5.46 -0.01
C LEU A 94 15.08 5.22 1.47
N CYS A 95 14.40 4.12 1.79
CA CYS A 95 14.17 3.73 3.18
C CYS A 95 15.49 3.40 3.89
N ASP A 96 16.40 2.67 3.24
CA ASP A 96 17.70 2.33 3.82
C ASP A 96 18.54 3.61 4.09
N VAL A 97 18.49 4.61 3.21
CA VAL A 97 19.10 5.93 3.45
C VAL A 97 18.49 6.60 4.69
N ARG A 98 17.16 6.70 4.77
CA ARG A 98 16.46 7.32 5.91
C ARG A 98 16.79 6.62 7.23
N LEU A 99 16.81 5.29 7.24
CA LEU A 99 17.07 4.49 8.43
C LEU A 99 18.54 4.54 8.87
N SER A 100 19.48 4.75 7.95
CA SER A 100 20.91 4.90 8.28
C SER A 100 21.24 6.19 9.04
N ALA A 101 20.35 7.18 9.02
CA ALA A 101 20.49 8.43 9.76
C ALA A 101 20.24 8.26 11.27
N ASP A 102 19.58 7.18 11.69
CA ASP A 102 19.27 6.88 13.09
C ASP A 102 20.14 5.75 13.65
N THR A 103 20.58 5.91 14.90
CA THR A 103 21.51 4.96 15.55
C THR A 103 20.81 3.92 16.44
N ASP A 104 19.54 4.12 16.79
CA ASP A 104 18.73 3.21 17.62
C ASP A 104 17.43 2.79 16.91
N VAL A 105 17.55 2.32 15.67
CA VAL A 105 16.41 1.81 14.90
C VAL A 105 16.00 0.43 15.41
N ARG A 106 14.88 0.37 16.13
CA ARG A 106 14.31 -0.91 16.59
C ARG A 106 13.55 -1.60 15.46
N PRO A 107 13.69 -2.93 15.29
CA PRO A 107 12.86 -3.66 14.33
C PRO A 107 11.37 -3.60 14.68
N LEU A 108 10.51 -3.70 13.66
CA LEU A 108 9.08 -3.92 13.84
C LEU A 108 8.84 -5.22 14.64
N ALA A 109 7.80 -5.22 15.48
CA ALA A 109 7.48 -6.35 16.35
C ALA A 109 5.97 -6.50 16.59
N GLY A 110 5.56 -7.64 17.14
CA GLY A 110 4.17 -7.86 17.54
C GLY A 110 3.19 -7.77 16.38
N ALA A 111 2.17 -6.90 16.50
CA ALA A 111 1.20 -6.71 15.43
C ALA A 111 1.82 -6.13 14.16
N ASP A 112 2.92 -5.39 14.26
CA ASP A 112 3.55 -4.73 13.11
C ASP A 112 4.20 -5.71 12.14
N VAL A 113 4.44 -6.97 12.56
CA VAL A 113 4.95 -8.05 11.71
C VAL A 113 3.88 -9.04 11.25
N GLU A 114 2.60 -8.76 11.48
CA GLU A 114 1.50 -9.57 10.94
C GLU A 114 1.51 -9.52 9.40
N ASP A 115 1.35 -10.68 8.77
CA ASP A 115 1.36 -10.87 7.30
C ASP A 115 -0.05 -11.12 6.76
N GLY A 116 -1.02 -11.42 7.62
CA GLY A 116 -2.40 -11.65 7.22
C GLY A 116 -2.66 -13.02 6.61
N THR A 117 -1.75 -13.99 6.77
CA THR A 117 -1.86 -15.34 6.17
C THR A 117 -3.21 -16.01 6.47
N ALA A 118 -3.72 -15.88 7.69
CA ALA A 118 -5.01 -16.44 8.09
C ALA A 118 -6.22 -15.81 7.37
N ARG A 119 -6.03 -14.66 6.70
CA ARG A 119 -7.05 -13.89 5.99
C ARG A 119 -6.89 -13.93 4.48
N LEU A 120 -5.94 -14.72 3.93
CA LEU A 120 -5.72 -14.84 2.48
C LEU A 120 -7.02 -15.02 1.69
N HIS A 121 -7.86 -15.99 2.06
CA HIS A 121 -9.12 -16.25 1.35
C HIS A 121 -10.11 -15.08 1.43
N ALA A 122 -10.18 -14.39 2.56
CA ALA A 122 -11.06 -13.24 2.73
C ALA A 122 -10.57 -12.05 1.88
N VAL A 123 -9.26 -11.80 1.88
CA VAL A 123 -8.64 -10.74 1.07
C VAL A 123 -8.84 -11.02 -0.42
N VAL A 124 -8.57 -12.25 -0.89
CA VAL A 124 -8.78 -12.63 -2.30
C VAL A 124 -10.24 -12.50 -2.70
N ALA A 125 -11.19 -12.88 -1.83
CA ALA A 125 -12.61 -12.72 -2.11
C ALA A 125 -13.03 -11.24 -2.29
N GLU A 126 -12.48 -10.32 -1.49
CA GLU A 126 -12.74 -8.89 -1.68
C GLU A 126 -12.06 -8.33 -2.94
N ILE A 127 -10.84 -8.79 -3.26
CA ILE A 127 -10.17 -8.45 -4.54
C ILE A 127 -11.03 -8.86 -5.73
N GLU A 128 -11.53 -10.11 -5.74
CA GLU A 128 -12.41 -10.62 -6.79
C GLU A 128 -13.77 -9.89 -6.85
N GLY A 129 -14.27 -9.50 -5.68
CA GLY A 129 -15.52 -8.75 -5.50
C GLY A 129 -15.44 -7.29 -6.00
N ALA A 130 -14.24 -6.70 -6.06
CA ALA A 130 -13.99 -5.35 -6.57
C ALA A 130 -14.02 -5.31 -8.11
N ARG A 131 -15.18 -5.64 -8.69
CA ARG A 131 -15.37 -5.78 -10.15
C ARG A 131 -15.23 -4.48 -10.94
N PHE A 132 -15.35 -3.34 -10.26
CA PHE A 132 -15.08 -2.01 -10.83
C PHE A 132 -13.60 -1.77 -11.12
N LEU A 133 -12.67 -2.51 -10.47
CA LEU A 133 -11.27 -2.46 -10.83
C LEU A 133 -11.02 -3.19 -12.17
N PRO A 134 -10.00 -2.81 -12.95
CA PRO A 134 -9.58 -3.60 -14.11
C PRO A 134 -9.20 -5.04 -13.73
N ALA A 135 -9.40 -5.99 -14.65
CA ALA A 135 -9.10 -7.41 -14.40
C ALA A 135 -7.61 -7.66 -14.11
N GLU A 136 -6.72 -6.93 -14.78
CA GLU A 136 -5.28 -6.96 -14.55
C GLU A 136 -4.89 -6.47 -13.14
N VAL A 137 -5.57 -5.44 -12.63
CA VAL A 137 -5.36 -4.94 -11.25
C VAL A 137 -5.77 -6.00 -10.23
N ARG A 138 -6.93 -6.64 -10.42
CA ARG A 138 -7.36 -7.75 -9.55
C ARG A 138 -6.40 -8.93 -9.60
N ALA A 139 -5.90 -9.28 -10.78
CA ALA A 139 -4.92 -10.36 -10.93
C ALA A 139 -3.62 -10.01 -10.18
N ALA A 140 -3.09 -8.80 -10.38
CA ALA A 140 -1.88 -8.34 -9.69
C ALA A 140 -2.03 -8.28 -8.17
N LEU A 141 -3.19 -7.84 -7.67
CA LEU A 141 -3.51 -7.87 -6.23
C LEU A 141 -3.60 -9.30 -5.69
N THR A 142 -4.14 -10.23 -6.47
CA THR A 142 -4.21 -11.65 -6.09
C THR A 142 -2.82 -12.28 -6.04
N ASP A 143 -1.96 -11.97 -7.02
CA ASP A 143 -0.56 -12.37 -7.03
C ASP A 143 0.18 -11.81 -5.81
N CYS A 144 -0.06 -10.53 -5.48
CA CYS A 144 0.46 -9.91 -4.26
C CYS A 144 0.01 -10.64 -2.99
N ALA A 145 -1.28 -10.96 -2.86
CA ALA A 145 -1.80 -11.67 -1.69
C ALA A 145 -1.18 -13.07 -1.55
N THR A 146 -0.90 -13.73 -2.67
CA THR A 146 -0.44 -15.13 -2.72
C THR A 146 1.08 -15.27 -2.58
N HIS A 147 1.84 -14.34 -3.16
CA HIS A 147 3.30 -14.42 -3.27
C HIS A 147 4.04 -13.40 -2.42
N CYS A 148 3.36 -12.37 -1.94
CA CYS A 148 3.87 -11.40 -0.98
C CYS A 148 3.15 -11.64 0.36
N THR A 149 2.20 -10.78 0.72
CA THR A 149 1.40 -10.96 1.95
C THR A 149 -0.04 -10.48 1.71
N PRO A 150 -1.06 -11.15 2.30
CA PRO A 150 -2.43 -10.65 2.30
C PRO A 150 -2.58 -9.27 2.94
N ASP A 151 -1.75 -8.95 3.94
CA ASP A 151 -1.71 -7.64 4.59
C ASP A 151 -1.40 -6.49 3.61
N VAL A 152 -0.32 -6.62 2.85
CA VAL A 152 0.08 -5.63 1.83
C VAL A 152 -0.96 -5.58 0.72
N ALA A 153 -1.39 -6.73 0.21
CA ALA A 153 -2.38 -6.79 -0.86
C ALA A 153 -3.69 -6.11 -0.45
N PHE A 154 -4.13 -6.27 0.80
CA PHE A 154 -5.33 -5.63 1.31
C PHE A 154 -5.18 -4.10 1.42
N ARG A 155 -4.05 -3.59 1.92
CA ARG A 155 -3.79 -2.14 1.94
C ARG A 155 -3.71 -1.55 0.54
N VAL A 156 -3.06 -2.23 -0.41
CA VAL A 156 -3.01 -1.80 -1.80
C VAL A 156 -4.39 -1.88 -2.47
N LEU A 157 -5.24 -2.86 -2.11
CA LEU A 157 -6.64 -2.91 -2.55
C LEU A 157 -7.39 -1.66 -2.07
N LEU A 158 -7.36 -1.34 -0.77
CA LEU A 158 -8.06 -0.16 -0.23
C LEU A 158 -7.61 1.11 -0.97
N ARG A 159 -6.30 1.25 -1.19
CA ARG A 159 -5.74 2.35 -1.96
C ARG A 159 -6.24 2.36 -3.41
N ALA A 160 -6.22 1.23 -4.11
CA ALA A 160 -6.72 1.12 -5.47
C ALA A 160 -8.22 1.47 -5.58
N VAL A 161 -9.01 1.11 -4.56
CA VAL A 161 -10.42 1.51 -4.46
C VAL A 161 -10.55 3.04 -4.33
N THR A 162 -9.72 3.70 -3.51
CA THR A 162 -9.74 5.19 -3.42
C THR A 162 -9.35 5.89 -4.72
N CYS A 163 -8.50 5.28 -5.54
CA CYS A 163 -8.03 5.85 -6.80
C CYS A 163 -8.93 5.52 -8.01
N ALA A 164 -9.87 4.58 -7.88
CA ALA A 164 -10.75 4.19 -8.95
C ALA A 164 -11.93 5.18 -9.10
N PRO A 165 -12.14 5.78 -10.28
CA PRO A 165 -13.14 6.85 -10.46
C PRO A 165 -14.58 6.37 -10.28
N ASP A 166 -14.86 5.12 -10.64
CA ASP A 166 -16.19 4.50 -10.56
C ASP A 166 -16.32 3.57 -9.35
N ALA A 167 -15.45 3.74 -8.33
CA ALA A 167 -15.51 2.93 -7.13
C ALA A 167 -16.81 3.18 -6.37
N SER A 168 -17.51 2.09 -6.08
CA SER A 168 -18.69 2.09 -5.23
C SER A 168 -18.67 0.84 -4.37
N LEU A 169 -18.93 1.01 -3.08
CA LEU A 169 -18.96 -0.07 -2.10
C LEU A 169 -20.39 -0.22 -1.54
N SER A 170 -20.90 -1.43 -1.54
CA SER A 170 -22.08 -1.74 -0.73
C SER A 170 -21.73 -1.70 0.76
N SER A 171 -22.71 -1.42 1.62
CA SER A 171 -22.52 -1.48 3.08
C SER A 171 -22.03 -2.86 3.54
N GLY A 172 -22.48 -3.93 2.87
CA GLY A 172 -22.04 -5.29 3.14
C GLY A 172 -20.58 -5.54 2.75
N GLN A 173 -20.08 -4.94 1.67
CA GLN A 173 -18.65 -4.98 1.34
C GLN A 173 -17.84 -4.24 2.39
N TYR A 174 -18.22 -3.01 2.74
CA TYR A 174 -17.51 -2.22 3.74
C TYR A 174 -17.39 -2.92 5.10
N THR A 175 -18.48 -3.55 5.56
CA THR A 175 -18.48 -4.35 6.81
C THR A 175 -17.44 -5.49 6.77
N ARG A 176 -17.27 -6.13 5.60
CA ARG A 176 -16.26 -7.21 5.45
C ARG A 176 -14.84 -6.65 5.40
N LEU A 177 -14.63 -5.48 4.77
CA LEU A 177 -13.35 -4.77 4.82
C LEU A 177 -12.99 -4.40 6.26
N GLU A 178 -13.95 -3.91 7.06
CA GLU A 178 -13.73 -3.59 8.48
C GLU A 178 -13.36 -4.84 9.29
N ALA A 179 -14.04 -5.97 9.04
CA ALA A 179 -13.70 -7.24 9.69
C ALA A 179 -12.26 -7.68 9.37
N ILE A 180 -11.86 -7.63 8.10
CA ILE A 180 -10.48 -7.93 7.69
C ILE A 180 -9.49 -6.98 8.37
N GLY A 181 -9.73 -5.67 8.35
CA GLY A 181 -8.85 -4.69 8.99
C GLY A 181 -8.70 -4.90 10.50
N SER A 182 -9.80 -5.21 11.19
CA SER A 182 -9.79 -5.54 12.62
C SER A 182 -8.95 -6.78 12.92
N ASP A 183 -9.10 -7.81 12.10
CA ASP A 183 -8.33 -9.06 12.21
C ASP A 183 -6.83 -8.84 11.93
N LEU A 184 -6.49 -7.94 11.01
CA LEU A 184 -5.12 -7.50 10.70
C LEU A 184 -4.58 -6.45 11.70
N ARG A 185 -5.35 -6.13 12.74
CA ARG A 185 -5.01 -5.19 13.82
C ARG A 185 -4.76 -3.76 13.36
N TYR A 186 -5.32 -3.36 12.22
CA TYR A 186 -5.26 -1.97 11.76
C TYR A 186 -5.93 -1.03 12.74
N GLY A 187 -5.44 0.20 12.80
CA GLY A 187 -6.14 1.25 13.52
C GLY A 187 -7.31 1.83 12.71
N GLU A 188 -7.93 2.86 13.30
CA GLU A 188 -9.23 3.37 12.86
C GLU A 188 -9.25 3.81 11.40
N PHE A 189 -8.19 4.46 10.92
CA PHE A 189 -8.24 5.23 9.68
C PHE A 189 -7.83 4.45 8.42
N VAL A 190 -7.30 3.22 8.56
CA VAL A 190 -6.88 2.43 7.39
C VAL A 190 -8.07 2.03 6.53
N VAL A 191 -9.09 1.40 7.12
CA VAL A 191 -10.32 1.00 6.39
C VAL A 191 -11.28 2.17 6.24
N ASP A 192 -11.31 3.12 7.18
CA ASP A 192 -12.14 4.33 7.08
C ASP A 192 -11.82 5.16 5.84
N SER A 193 -10.60 5.05 5.30
CA SER A 193 -10.19 5.71 4.06
C SER A 193 -11.11 5.46 2.86
N VAL A 194 -11.86 4.35 2.82
CA VAL A 194 -12.82 4.05 1.75
C VAL A 194 -14.28 4.23 2.16
N ARG A 195 -14.58 4.69 3.39
CA ARG A 195 -15.96 4.82 3.91
C ARG A 195 -16.80 5.78 3.08
N TYR A 196 -16.19 6.83 2.53
CA TYR A 196 -16.89 7.82 1.70
C TYR A 196 -17.42 7.23 0.37
N LEU A 197 -16.98 6.03 -0.02
CA LEU A 197 -17.41 5.31 -1.22
C LEU A 197 -18.58 4.36 -0.96
N VAL A 198 -19.09 4.30 0.27
CA VAL A 198 -20.23 3.44 0.61
C VAL A 198 -21.52 4.06 0.10
N GLU A 199 -22.27 3.31 -0.72
CA GLU A 199 -23.59 3.72 -1.20
C GLU A 199 -24.51 4.02 -0.01
N GLN A 200 -25.08 5.22 0.02
CA GLN A 200 -26.11 5.55 1.00
C GLN A 200 -27.44 4.87 0.60
N PRO A 201 -28.21 4.34 1.57
CA PRO A 201 -29.49 3.69 1.31
C PRO A 201 -30.54 4.59 0.63
#